data_AF-A0A2D3WJ34-F1
#
_entry.id   AF-A0A2D3WJ34-F1
#
_cell.length_a   1.000
_cell.length_b   1.000
_cell.length_c   1.000
_cell.angle_alpha   90.00
_cell.angle_beta   90.00
_cell.angle_gamma   90.00
#
_symmetry.space_group_name_H-M   'P 1'
#
loop_
_entity.id
_entity.type
_entity.pdbx_description
1 polymer ?
#
loop_
_entity_poly.entity_id
_entity_poly.type
_entity_poly.pdbx_seq_one_letter_code
_entity_poly.pdbx_strand_id
1 'polypeptide(L)'
;MAEIENFLHPFSIVIDIQHYCQKHNMSKLLSSNCVQEGWEIELRNHYQERQWLEAQIPYVRNIMEWIAQIDVAVASAISAQKYALVRPNIVKSSSENFLQISGLRHLLVEAQGIAYVPNDIVMGDRDYLDLPYPDTVMLDSKVHDGSNIRGVLLYGINSSGKSSLMKSIGIAVALAQSGFFVPAKAMKFSLFDGLYTRIQSRDNVAKSLSTFGVEMLELNTIFSRATARSLILGDEISHGTETLSAVAIVASTIMELSRKGALFLMTTHLHQLSMISELSRLREVVHLHLSVRYDEESDRLIYDRLLKSGRGSSVYGLEFAESLHMNPNFLTNAKRLRENLAKEYDVLELGNQKEYIKRYREVVASECVICGALVRNLQKNPALKEHHHLIPLCETHSREISQGKIKLQGFIMTPNGLRLEYETQLKED
;
A
#
# COMPACT_ATOMS: atom_id res chain seq x y z
N MET A 1 -49.33 11.13 -22.16
CA MET A 1 -49.82 9.88 -21.53
C MET A 1 -48.76 8.79 -21.53
N ALA A 2 -48.31 8.25 -22.67
CA ALA A 2 -47.29 7.19 -22.70
C ALA A 2 -45.97 7.56 -21.99
N GLU A 3 -45.48 8.79 -22.16
CA GLU A 3 -44.28 9.28 -21.47
C GLU A 3 -44.45 9.40 -19.95
N ILE A 4 -45.68 9.71 -19.48
CA ILE A 4 -46.00 9.81 -18.05
C ILE A 4 -46.06 8.42 -17.42
N GLU A 5 -46.66 7.45 -18.11
CA GLU A 5 -46.67 6.06 -17.65
C GLU A 5 -45.24 5.50 -17.55
N ASN A 6 -44.38 5.80 -18.53
CA ASN A 6 -42.97 5.44 -18.46
C ASN A 6 -42.24 6.11 -17.29
N PHE A 7 -42.59 7.34 -16.94
CA PHE A 7 -42.03 8.04 -15.79
C PHE A 7 -42.55 7.54 -14.44
N LEU A 8 -43.83 7.15 -14.37
CA LEU A 8 -44.48 6.64 -13.16
C LEU A 8 -44.12 5.19 -12.85
N HIS A 9 -43.76 4.37 -13.83
CA HIS A 9 -43.37 2.98 -13.59
C HIS A 9 -42.21 2.83 -12.59
N PRO A 10 -41.12 3.63 -12.63
CA PRO A 10 -40.12 3.66 -11.56
C PRO A 10 -40.65 4.08 -10.18
N PHE A 11 -41.70 4.91 -10.10
CA PHE A 11 -42.23 5.40 -8.82
C PHE A 11 -42.89 4.30 -8.00
N SER A 12 -43.57 3.33 -8.63
CA SER A 12 -44.14 2.19 -7.89
C SER A 12 -43.05 1.36 -7.21
N ILE A 13 -41.92 1.13 -7.89
CA ILE A 13 -40.76 0.44 -7.34
C ILE A 13 -40.18 1.21 -6.14
N VAL A 14 -40.09 2.54 -6.24
CA VAL A 14 -39.61 3.41 -5.16
C VAL A 14 -40.53 3.32 -3.93
N ILE A 15 -41.86 3.31 -4.14
CA ILE A 15 -42.85 3.13 -3.07
C ILE A 15 -42.71 1.76 -2.42
N ASP A 16 -42.51 0.69 -3.18
CA ASP A 16 -42.28 -0.66 -2.65
C ASP A 16 -41.02 -0.74 -1.78
N ILE A 17 -39.92 -0.12 -2.24
CA ILE A 17 -38.66 -0.03 -1.46
C ILE A 17 -38.89 0.76 -0.17
N GLN A 18 -39.65 1.85 -0.21
CA GLN A 18 -39.98 2.65 0.98
C GLN A 18 -40.78 1.81 1.99
N HIS A 19 -41.80 1.08 1.54
CA HIS A 19 -42.57 0.15 2.37
C HIS A 19 -41.70 -0.93 3.00
N TYR A 20 -40.78 -1.51 2.23
CA TYR A 20 -39.81 -2.47 2.74
C TYR A 20 -38.95 -1.87 3.85
N CYS A 21 -38.35 -0.69 3.61
CA CYS A 21 -37.55 0.03 4.60
C CYS A 21 -38.32 0.33 5.90
N GLN A 22 -39.58 0.76 5.79
CA GLN A 22 -40.45 1.03 6.94
C GLN A 22 -40.77 -0.26 7.72
N LYS A 23 -41.18 -1.33 7.01
CA LYS A 23 -41.48 -2.63 7.60
C LYS A 23 -40.29 -3.21 8.40
N HIS A 24 -39.07 -2.96 7.94
CA HIS A 24 -37.84 -3.44 8.56
C HIS A 24 -37.18 -2.43 9.52
N ASN A 25 -37.87 -1.35 9.90
CA ASN A 25 -37.36 -0.31 10.81
C ASN A 25 -36.02 0.30 10.39
N MET A 26 -35.81 0.44 9.08
CA MET A 26 -34.60 1.08 8.51
C MET A 26 -34.65 2.62 8.56
N SER A 27 -35.63 3.21 9.27
CA SER A 27 -35.85 4.65 9.40
C SER A 27 -34.67 5.42 10.02
N LYS A 28 -33.71 4.73 10.65
CA LYS A 28 -32.45 5.33 11.14
C LYS A 28 -31.39 5.51 10.06
N LEU A 29 -31.51 4.82 8.92
CA LEU A 29 -30.54 4.83 7.83
C LEU A 29 -30.99 5.71 6.66
N LEU A 30 -32.31 5.81 6.42
CA LEU A 30 -32.92 6.56 5.32
C LEU A 30 -34.14 7.29 5.86
N SER A 31 -34.38 8.54 5.43
CA SER A 31 -35.60 9.26 5.80
C SER A 31 -36.82 8.48 5.26
N SER A 32 -37.80 8.21 6.13
CA SER A 32 -38.90 7.29 5.82
C SER A 32 -40.06 7.90 5.02
N ASN A 33 -40.03 9.21 4.77
CA ASN A 33 -41.17 9.99 4.30
C ASN A 33 -40.82 10.80 3.04
N CYS A 34 -40.16 10.18 2.06
CA CYS A 34 -39.76 10.89 0.84
C CYS A 34 -40.86 10.86 -0.24
N VAL A 35 -41.58 9.74 -0.39
CA VAL A 35 -42.67 9.59 -1.36
C VAL A 35 -44.02 9.57 -0.67
N GLN A 36 -44.94 10.41 -1.16
CA GLN A 36 -46.34 10.43 -0.77
C GLN A 36 -47.16 9.51 -1.68
N GLU A 37 -47.90 8.58 -1.08
CA GLU A 37 -48.92 7.81 -1.80
C GLU A 37 -49.94 8.76 -2.46
N GLY A 38 -50.32 8.48 -3.70
CA GLY A 38 -51.26 9.31 -4.44
C GLY A 38 -50.65 10.50 -5.21
N TRP A 39 -49.35 10.79 -5.07
CA TRP A 39 -48.69 11.83 -5.90
C TRP A 39 -48.76 11.53 -7.41
N GLU A 40 -48.80 10.25 -7.77
CA GLU A 40 -49.02 9.79 -9.15
C GLU A 40 -50.36 10.25 -9.73
N ILE A 41 -51.40 10.40 -8.90
CA ILE A 41 -52.71 10.91 -9.28
C ILE A 41 -52.61 12.42 -9.56
N GLU A 42 -51.95 13.15 -8.66
CA GLU A 42 -51.70 14.59 -8.83
C GLU A 42 -50.90 14.89 -10.10
N LEU A 43 -49.86 14.11 -10.40
CA LEU A 43 -49.11 14.23 -11.66
C LEU A 43 -50.00 13.97 -12.87
N ARG A 44 -50.85 12.94 -12.85
CA ARG A 44 -51.79 12.64 -13.94
C ARG A 44 -52.81 13.76 -14.15
N ASN A 45 -53.21 14.46 -13.10
CA ASN A 45 -54.17 15.56 -13.16
C ASN A 45 -53.55 16.86 -13.70
N HIS A 46 -52.29 17.15 -13.33
CA HIS A 46 -51.67 18.46 -13.54
C HIS A 46 -50.46 18.45 -14.50
N TYR A 47 -50.15 17.36 -15.20
CA TYR A 47 -48.96 17.28 -16.07
C TYR A 47 -48.90 18.32 -17.22
N GLN A 48 -50.03 18.90 -17.62
CA GLN A 48 -50.07 19.95 -18.64
C GLN A 48 -49.79 21.35 -18.06
N GLU A 49 -49.83 21.49 -16.73
CA GLU A 49 -49.66 22.75 -16.03
C GLU A 49 -48.19 22.99 -15.70
N ARG A 50 -47.53 23.83 -16.50
CA ARG A 50 -46.11 24.15 -16.33
C ARG A 50 -45.77 24.71 -14.94
N GLN A 51 -46.60 25.60 -14.40
CA GLN A 51 -46.38 26.18 -13.07
C GLN A 51 -46.45 25.13 -11.96
N TRP A 52 -47.37 24.16 -12.09
CA TRP A 52 -47.47 23.06 -11.15
C TRP A 52 -46.23 22.17 -11.20
N LEU A 53 -45.78 21.80 -12.42
CA LEU A 53 -44.56 21.01 -12.60
C LEU A 53 -43.31 21.69 -12.02
N GLU A 54 -43.17 23.00 -12.23
CA GLU A 54 -42.06 23.78 -11.65
C GLU A 54 -42.09 23.79 -10.12
N ALA A 55 -43.29 23.80 -9.51
CA ALA A 55 -43.45 23.70 -8.06
C ALA A 55 -43.10 22.32 -7.49
N GLN A 56 -43.17 21.24 -8.28
CA GLN A 56 -42.84 19.88 -7.85
C GLN A 56 -41.34 19.54 -7.96
N ILE A 57 -40.52 20.38 -8.58
CA ILE A 57 -39.07 20.13 -8.75
C ILE A 57 -38.37 19.80 -7.41
N PRO A 58 -38.60 20.51 -6.29
CA PRO A 58 -37.98 20.17 -5.01
C PRO A 58 -38.39 18.78 -4.50
N TYR A 59 -39.65 18.39 -4.70
CA TYR A 59 -40.14 17.07 -4.32
C TYR A 59 -39.44 15.96 -5.12
N VAL A 60 -39.37 16.09 -6.44
CA VAL A 60 -38.66 15.12 -7.29
C VAL A 60 -37.17 15.04 -6.93
N ARG A 61 -36.52 16.17 -6.61
CA ARG A 61 -35.13 16.19 -6.17
C ARG A 61 -34.91 15.41 -4.88
N ASN A 62 -35.79 15.56 -3.88
CA ASN A 62 -35.71 14.80 -2.64
C ASN A 62 -35.80 13.29 -2.89
N ILE A 63 -36.68 12.87 -3.82
CA ILE A 63 -36.79 11.47 -4.23
C ILE A 63 -35.49 10.98 -4.87
N MET A 64 -34.89 11.77 -5.77
CA MET A 64 -33.62 11.42 -6.41
C MET A 64 -32.48 11.27 -5.39
N GLU A 65 -32.38 12.18 -4.42
CA GLU A 65 -31.38 12.11 -3.34
C GLU A 65 -31.59 10.86 -2.46
N TRP A 66 -32.84 10.53 -2.16
CA TRP A 66 -33.18 9.33 -1.39
C TRP A 66 -32.82 8.04 -2.14
N ILE A 67 -33.14 7.94 -3.44
CA ILE A 67 -32.76 6.81 -4.29
C ILE A 67 -31.23 6.69 -4.35
N ALA A 68 -30.51 7.80 -4.50
CA ALA A 68 -29.06 7.81 -4.54
C ALA A 68 -28.43 7.28 -3.23
N GLN A 69 -29.01 7.61 -2.07
CA GLN A 69 -28.55 7.07 -0.78
C GLN A 69 -28.75 5.55 -0.71
N ILE A 70 -29.88 5.04 -1.21
CA ILE A 70 -30.15 3.60 -1.27
C ILE A 70 -29.17 2.90 -2.19
N ASP A 71 -28.93 3.44 -3.38
CA ASP A 71 -28.01 2.88 -4.36
C ASP A 71 -26.59 2.75 -3.78
N VAL A 72 -26.07 3.82 -3.17
CA VAL A 72 -24.76 3.81 -2.50
C VAL A 72 -24.74 2.81 -1.32
N ALA A 73 -25.80 2.75 -0.51
CA ALA A 73 -25.86 1.83 0.62
C ALA A 73 -25.87 0.36 0.18
N VAL A 74 -26.66 0.03 -0.84
CA VAL A 74 -26.74 -1.33 -1.41
C VAL A 74 -25.43 -1.70 -2.09
N ALA A 75 -24.86 -0.82 -2.92
CA ALA A 75 -23.58 -1.04 -3.57
C ALA A 75 -22.44 -1.24 -2.56
N SER A 76 -22.45 -0.47 -1.47
CA SER A 76 -21.51 -0.62 -0.35
C SER A 76 -21.68 -1.97 0.34
N ALA A 77 -22.91 -2.41 0.63
CA ALA A 77 -23.19 -3.70 1.25
C ALA A 77 -22.75 -4.89 0.37
N ILE A 78 -23.05 -4.84 -0.94
CA ILE A 78 -22.61 -5.84 -1.92
C ILE A 78 -21.07 -5.90 -1.95
N SER A 79 -20.40 -4.75 -1.99
CA SER A 79 -18.95 -4.67 -1.97
C SER A 79 -18.36 -5.22 -0.67
N ALA A 80 -18.98 -4.92 0.47
CA ALA A 80 -18.56 -5.41 1.76
C ALA A 80 -18.65 -6.94 1.84
N GLN A 81 -19.73 -7.53 1.34
CA GLN A 81 -19.88 -8.99 1.27
C GLN A 81 -18.87 -9.62 0.31
N LYS A 82 -18.74 -9.06 -0.90
CA LYS A 82 -17.86 -9.58 -1.95
C LYS A 82 -16.39 -9.61 -1.53
N TYR A 83 -15.92 -8.55 -0.87
CA TYR A 83 -14.50 -8.39 -0.51
C TYR A 83 -14.21 -8.64 0.98
N ALA A 84 -15.18 -9.20 1.72
CA ALA A 84 -15.12 -9.46 3.15
C ALA A 84 -14.65 -8.23 3.96
N LEU A 85 -15.24 -7.06 3.66
CA LEU A 85 -14.93 -5.80 4.35
C LEU A 85 -15.65 -5.75 5.71
N VAL A 86 -15.05 -5.04 6.67
CA VAL A 86 -15.57 -4.95 8.04
C VAL A 86 -15.98 -3.53 8.39
N ARG A 87 -16.98 -3.41 9.27
CA ARG A 87 -17.44 -2.10 9.75
C ARG A 87 -16.37 -1.51 10.68
N PRO A 88 -15.83 -0.31 10.41
CA PRO A 88 -14.92 0.35 11.33
C PRO A 88 -15.67 0.88 12.56
N ASN A 89 -14.99 0.93 13.71
CA ASN A 89 -15.49 1.52 14.94
C ASN A 89 -14.87 2.92 15.16
N ILE A 90 -15.70 3.94 15.35
CA ILE A 90 -15.26 5.32 15.53
C ILE A 90 -15.20 5.63 17.03
N VAL A 91 -14.04 6.11 17.48
CA VAL A 91 -13.79 6.51 18.85
C VAL A 91 -13.80 8.04 18.95
N LYS A 92 -14.54 8.56 19.94
CA LYS A 92 -14.53 10.00 20.26
C LYS A 92 -13.34 10.31 21.16
N SER A 93 -12.22 10.68 20.55
CA SER A 93 -11.05 11.18 21.29
C SER A 93 -11.08 12.69 21.46
N SER A 94 -10.79 13.15 22.69
CA SER A 94 -10.77 14.56 23.09
C SER A 94 -9.50 15.32 22.71
N SER A 95 -8.33 14.67 22.71
CA SER A 95 -7.03 15.35 22.62
C SER A 95 -6.08 14.77 21.59
N GLU A 96 -6.00 13.44 21.48
CA GLU A 96 -5.04 12.75 20.61
C GLU A 96 -5.73 11.81 19.62
N ASN A 97 -5.13 11.62 18.45
CA ASN A 97 -5.66 10.63 17.52
C ASN A 97 -5.37 9.21 17.97
N PHE A 98 -6.15 8.28 17.43
CA PHE A 98 -6.03 6.85 17.64
C PHE A 98 -6.31 6.09 16.35
N LEU A 99 -5.51 5.05 16.10
CA LEU A 99 -5.67 4.14 14.98
C LEU A 99 -5.26 2.74 15.40
N GLN A 100 -6.19 1.80 15.34
CA GLN A 100 -5.95 0.37 15.48
C GLN A 100 -6.58 -0.34 14.28
N ILE A 101 -5.77 -1.06 13.52
CA ILE A 101 -6.21 -1.90 12.42
C ILE A 101 -5.59 -3.28 12.60
N SER A 102 -6.43 -4.32 12.62
CA SER A 102 -5.98 -5.71 12.66
C SER A 102 -6.23 -6.38 11.32
N GLY A 103 -5.25 -7.10 10.80
CA GLY A 103 -5.29 -7.81 9.53
C GLY A 103 -5.59 -6.89 8.35
N LEU A 104 -4.92 -5.74 8.25
CA LEU A 104 -5.08 -4.79 7.17
C LEU A 104 -4.66 -5.38 5.83
N ARG A 105 -5.51 -5.20 4.82
CA ARG A 105 -5.33 -5.70 3.45
C ARG A 105 -5.29 -4.55 2.45
N HIS A 106 -4.71 -4.78 1.28
CA HIS A 106 -4.72 -3.81 0.19
C HIS A 106 -5.73 -4.19 -0.89
N LEU A 107 -6.93 -3.63 -0.82
CA LEU A 107 -8.06 -3.98 -1.70
C LEU A 107 -7.73 -3.95 -3.20
N LEU A 108 -7.03 -2.92 -3.68
CA LEU A 108 -6.67 -2.81 -5.11
C LEU A 108 -5.62 -3.84 -5.57
N VAL A 109 -4.78 -4.34 -4.66
CA VAL A 109 -3.79 -5.40 -4.98
C VAL A 109 -4.51 -6.75 -5.02
N GLU A 110 -5.38 -7.00 -4.05
CA GLU A 110 -6.20 -8.22 -4.00
C GLU A 110 -7.13 -8.32 -5.21
N ALA A 111 -7.71 -7.19 -5.65
CA ALA A 111 -8.56 -7.13 -6.82
C ALA A 111 -7.83 -7.51 -8.13
N GLN A 112 -6.50 -7.44 -8.17
CA GLN A 112 -5.67 -7.89 -9.30
C GLN A 112 -5.36 -9.40 -9.22
N GLY A 113 -5.89 -10.13 -8.23
CA GLY A 113 -5.59 -11.55 -8.02
C GLY A 113 -4.23 -11.80 -7.34
N ILE A 114 -3.55 -10.74 -6.88
CA ILE A 114 -2.26 -10.86 -6.19
C ILE A 114 -2.52 -11.07 -4.69
N ALA A 115 -2.02 -12.19 -4.15
CA ALA A 115 -2.08 -12.46 -2.72
C ALA A 115 -1.37 -11.36 -1.91
N TYR A 116 -2.07 -10.81 -0.92
CA TYR A 116 -1.56 -9.77 -0.03
C TYR A 116 -1.43 -10.29 1.39
N VAL A 117 -0.30 -10.02 2.04
CA VAL A 117 -0.05 -10.45 3.43
C VAL A 117 -0.61 -9.40 4.39
N PRO A 118 -1.61 -9.74 5.23
CA PRO A 118 -2.21 -8.77 6.13
C PRO A 118 -1.25 -8.35 7.25
N ASN A 119 -1.33 -7.09 7.68
CA ASN A 119 -0.50 -6.55 8.76
C ASN A 119 -1.35 -5.78 9.78
N ASP A 120 -0.87 -5.73 11.03
CA ASP A 120 -1.53 -5.03 12.13
C ASP A 120 -0.86 -3.69 12.38
N ILE A 121 -1.65 -2.64 12.58
CA ILE A 121 -1.18 -1.26 12.78
C ILE A 121 -1.82 -0.69 14.04
N VAL A 122 -1.00 -0.12 14.92
CA VAL A 122 -1.42 0.56 16.14
C VAL A 122 -0.68 1.88 16.27
N MET A 123 -1.42 2.99 16.37
CA MET A 123 -0.86 4.33 16.53
C MET A 123 -1.77 5.20 17.41
N GLY A 124 -1.17 6.17 18.08
CA GLY A 124 -1.85 7.19 18.86
C GLY A 124 -2.11 6.79 20.30
N ASP A 125 -3.22 7.29 20.84
CA ASP A 125 -3.60 7.19 22.25
C ASP A 125 -3.99 5.76 22.65
N ARG A 126 -3.18 5.17 23.53
CA ARG A 126 -3.30 3.77 23.93
C ARG A 126 -4.48 3.48 24.84
N ASP A 127 -5.09 4.49 25.45
CA ASP A 127 -6.27 4.31 26.31
C ASP A 127 -7.47 3.75 25.53
N TYR A 128 -7.45 3.88 24.20
CA TYR A 128 -8.49 3.34 23.32
C TYR A 128 -8.19 1.96 22.74
N LEU A 129 -7.05 1.34 23.08
CA LEU A 129 -6.73 -0.02 22.66
C LEU A 129 -7.77 -1.03 23.17
N ASP A 130 -8.09 -2.00 22.33
CA ASP A 130 -8.94 -3.11 22.76
C ASP A 130 -8.22 -4.04 23.76
N LEU A 131 -9.01 -4.66 24.63
CA LEU A 131 -8.56 -5.67 25.59
C LEU A 131 -9.21 -7.03 25.27
N PRO A 132 -8.45 -8.15 25.27
CA PRO A 132 -7.00 -8.22 25.43
C PRO A 132 -6.26 -7.49 24.31
N TYR A 133 -5.06 -6.97 24.61
CA TYR A 133 -4.28 -6.21 23.65
C TYR A 133 -4.03 -7.01 22.36
N PRO A 134 -4.02 -6.34 21.19
CA PRO A 134 -3.77 -7.01 19.92
C PRO A 134 -2.35 -7.59 19.90
N ASP A 135 -2.23 -8.80 19.34
CA ASP A 135 -0.95 -9.49 19.16
C ASP A 135 -0.19 -8.89 17.96
N THR A 136 0.46 -7.76 18.19
CA THR A 136 1.24 -7.03 17.19
C THR A 136 2.64 -6.72 17.69
N VAL A 137 3.62 -6.80 16.78
CA VAL A 137 5.00 -6.42 17.06
C VAL A 137 5.12 -4.98 17.53
N MET A 138 4.19 -4.09 17.16
CA MET A 138 4.20 -2.68 17.56
C MET A 138 4.03 -2.49 19.08
N LEU A 139 3.40 -3.45 19.76
CA LEU A 139 3.18 -3.41 21.21
C LEU A 139 4.21 -4.22 22.00
N ASP A 140 5.19 -4.83 21.33
CA ASP A 140 6.28 -5.54 22.00
C ASP A 140 7.16 -4.56 22.79
N SER A 141 7.52 -4.96 24.01
CA SER A 141 8.46 -4.27 24.90
C SER A 141 9.81 -3.92 24.26
N LYS A 142 10.21 -4.64 23.20
CA LYS A 142 11.44 -4.36 22.43
C LYS A 142 11.30 -3.22 21.43
N VAL A 143 10.08 -2.90 21.02
CA VAL A 143 9.78 -1.86 20.02
C VAL A 143 9.44 -0.55 20.70
N HIS A 144 8.80 -0.64 21.86
CA HIS A 144 8.13 0.48 22.46
C HIS A 144 8.13 0.37 23.99
N ASP A 145 8.34 1.49 24.67
CA ASP A 145 8.57 1.57 26.12
C ASP A 145 7.30 1.83 26.95
N GLY A 146 6.14 1.83 26.31
CA GLY A 146 4.86 2.10 26.97
C GLY A 146 4.30 3.50 26.73
N SER A 147 5.00 4.37 26.01
CA SER A 147 4.51 5.67 25.52
C SER A 147 3.35 5.59 24.49
N ASN A 148 2.98 6.67 23.81
CA ASN A 148 2.02 6.61 22.69
C ASN A 148 2.80 6.51 21.38
N ILE A 149 2.41 5.63 20.46
CA ILE A 149 3.12 5.47 19.17
C ILE A 149 2.57 6.50 18.18
N ARG A 150 3.25 7.61 17.98
CA ARG A 150 2.82 8.66 17.03
C ARG A 150 3.52 8.54 15.67
N GLY A 151 4.75 8.05 15.67
CA GLY A 151 5.57 7.93 14.47
C GLY A 151 5.96 6.49 14.17
N VAL A 152 5.88 6.10 12.90
CA VAL A 152 6.40 4.82 12.42
C VAL A 152 7.40 5.07 11.31
N LEU A 153 8.64 4.64 11.51
CA LEU A 153 9.65 4.57 10.46
C LEU A 153 9.71 3.15 9.91
N LEU A 154 9.21 2.98 8.69
CA LEU A 154 9.11 1.70 8.02
C LEU A 154 10.29 1.49 7.06
N TYR A 155 11.22 0.65 7.48
CA TYR A 155 12.39 0.24 6.73
C TYR A 155 12.11 -0.99 5.87
N GLY A 156 13.04 -1.25 4.94
CA GLY A 156 13.07 -2.45 4.13
C GLY A 156 13.49 -2.13 2.71
N ILE A 157 13.83 -3.19 1.97
CA ILE A 157 14.22 -3.05 0.56
C ILE A 157 13.09 -2.58 -0.33
N ASN A 158 13.45 -2.13 -1.53
CA ASN A 158 12.49 -1.90 -2.59
C ASN A 158 11.75 -3.22 -2.89
N SER A 159 10.47 -3.10 -3.23
CA SER A 159 9.58 -4.25 -3.48
C SER A 159 9.24 -5.13 -2.26
N SER A 160 9.64 -4.76 -1.03
CA SER A 160 9.20 -5.46 0.19
C SER A 160 7.74 -5.21 0.56
N GLY A 161 7.09 -4.22 -0.07
CA GLY A 161 5.69 -3.88 0.17
C GLY A 161 5.46 -2.65 1.06
N LYS A 162 6.51 -1.86 1.40
CA LYS A 162 6.41 -0.68 2.27
C LYS A 162 5.34 0.31 1.80
N SER A 163 5.45 0.73 0.54
CA SER A 163 4.53 1.68 -0.08
C SER A 163 3.11 1.11 -0.19
N SER A 164 2.97 -0.20 -0.42
CA SER A 164 1.67 -0.87 -0.42
C SER A 164 1.03 -0.84 0.96
N LEU A 165 1.76 -1.20 2.02
CA LEU A 165 1.26 -1.12 3.39
C LEU A 165 0.84 0.31 3.75
N MET A 166 1.71 1.29 3.52
CA MET A 166 1.39 2.71 3.73
C MET A 166 0.12 3.15 2.98
N LYS A 167 0.00 2.83 1.69
CA LYS A 167 -1.19 3.16 0.89
C LYS A 167 -2.45 2.47 1.43
N SER A 168 -2.33 1.22 1.88
CA SER A 168 -3.47 0.48 2.45
C SER A 168 -4.03 1.14 3.72
N ILE A 169 -3.17 1.74 4.55
CA ILE A 169 -3.59 2.51 5.74
C ILE A 169 -4.39 3.74 5.31
N GLY A 170 -3.85 4.52 4.36
CA GLY A 170 -4.52 5.72 3.85
C GLY A 170 -5.88 5.39 3.21
N ILE A 171 -5.97 4.33 2.41
CA ILE A 171 -7.21 3.86 1.79
C ILE A 171 -8.22 3.42 2.86
N ALA A 172 -7.79 2.67 3.88
CA ALA A 172 -8.67 2.21 4.96
C ALA A 172 -9.25 3.40 5.75
N VAL A 173 -8.43 4.39 6.09
CA VAL A 173 -8.88 5.62 6.77
C VAL A 173 -9.84 6.42 5.90
N ALA A 174 -9.53 6.59 4.61
CA ALA A 174 -10.40 7.30 3.68
C ALA A 174 -11.77 6.61 3.55
N LEU A 175 -11.79 5.29 3.35
CA LEU A 175 -13.03 4.49 3.31
C LEU A 175 -13.84 4.65 4.60
N ALA A 176 -13.18 4.50 5.75
CA ALA A 176 -13.86 4.59 7.04
C ALA A 176 -14.50 5.96 7.29
N GLN A 177 -13.80 7.06 6.99
CA GLN A 177 -14.36 8.42 7.15
C GLN A 177 -15.41 8.77 6.11
N SER A 178 -15.38 8.13 4.93
CA SER A 178 -16.44 8.25 3.93
C SER A 178 -17.66 7.38 4.24
N GLY A 179 -17.66 6.63 5.35
CA GLY A 179 -18.80 5.80 5.78
C GLY A 179 -18.83 4.39 5.17
N PHE A 180 -17.74 3.94 4.56
CA PHE A 180 -17.63 2.61 3.96
C PHE A 180 -16.99 1.60 4.91
N PHE A 181 -17.23 0.31 4.61
CA PHE A 181 -16.54 -0.82 5.25
C PHE A 181 -15.08 -0.86 4.76
N VAL A 182 -14.19 -1.43 5.58
CA VAL A 182 -12.74 -1.39 5.35
C VAL A 182 -12.13 -2.77 5.11
N PRO A 183 -11.03 -2.88 4.35
CA PRO A 183 -10.36 -4.16 4.06
C PRO A 183 -9.45 -4.58 5.22
N ALA A 184 -10.05 -4.96 6.36
CA ALA A 184 -9.34 -5.40 7.56
C ALA A 184 -10.10 -6.54 8.24
N LYS A 185 -9.52 -7.17 9.27
CA LYS A 185 -10.26 -8.04 10.21
C LYS A 185 -11.03 -7.21 11.24
N ALA A 186 -10.42 -6.12 11.71
CA ALA A 186 -11.04 -5.15 12.59
C ALA A 186 -10.37 -3.79 12.40
N MET A 187 -11.13 -2.71 12.59
CA MET A 187 -10.59 -1.35 12.59
C MET A 187 -11.30 -0.51 13.63
N LYS A 188 -10.53 0.21 14.44
CA LYS A 188 -11.00 1.16 15.45
C LYS A 188 -10.14 2.42 15.33
N PHE A 189 -10.75 3.59 15.19
CA PHE A 189 -10.00 4.81 14.92
C PHE A 189 -10.74 6.06 15.42
N SER A 190 -10.02 7.16 15.62
CA SER A 190 -10.59 8.48 15.83
C SER A 190 -10.64 9.28 14.52
N LEU A 191 -11.56 10.24 14.42
CA LEU A 191 -11.64 11.10 13.24
C LEU A 191 -10.39 11.96 13.07
N PHE A 192 -9.80 11.85 11.87
CA PHE A 192 -8.72 12.67 11.35
C PHE A 192 -9.27 13.91 10.66
N ASP A 193 -8.65 15.07 10.92
CA ASP A 193 -8.98 16.33 10.25
C ASP A 193 -8.33 16.46 8.87
N GLY A 194 -7.25 15.70 8.62
CA GLY A 194 -6.52 15.68 7.37
C GLY A 194 -5.71 14.41 7.18
N LEU A 195 -5.78 13.85 5.97
CA LEU A 195 -4.88 12.81 5.47
C LEU A 195 -3.92 13.46 4.47
N TYR A 196 -2.65 13.52 4.82
CA TYR A 196 -1.61 14.12 3.99
C TYR A 196 -0.67 13.05 3.48
N THR A 197 -0.31 13.13 2.20
CA THR A 197 0.55 12.14 1.57
C THR A 197 1.67 12.81 0.82
N ARG A 198 2.90 12.32 1.02
CA ARG A 198 4.04 12.59 0.15
C ARG A 198 4.45 11.26 -0.46
N ILE A 199 3.99 10.98 -1.67
CA ILE A 199 4.22 9.71 -2.36
C ILE A 199 4.84 10.05 -3.71
N GLN A 200 5.91 9.35 -4.09
CA GLN A 200 6.51 9.53 -5.40
C GLN A 200 5.48 9.21 -6.50
N SER A 201 5.09 10.23 -7.26
CA SER A 201 4.31 10.09 -8.49
C SER A 201 5.26 10.04 -9.67
N ARG A 202 4.87 9.35 -10.75
CA ARG A 202 5.54 9.52 -12.05
C ARG A 202 5.49 10.99 -12.43
N ASP A 203 6.64 11.49 -12.89
CA ASP A 203 6.95 12.92 -13.03
C ASP A 203 5.85 13.70 -13.74
N ASN A 204 5.46 14.83 -13.14
CA ASN A 204 4.66 15.84 -13.80
C ASN A 204 5.63 16.94 -14.25
N VAL A 205 6.15 16.82 -15.48
CA VAL A 205 7.12 17.74 -16.11
C VAL A 205 6.56 19.16 -16.32
N ALA A 206 5.35 19.45 -15.85
CA ALA A 206 4.59 20.67 -16.13
C ALA A 206 4.87 21.86 -15.19
N LYS A 207 5.95 21.87 -14.40
CA LYS A 207 6.35 23.05 -13.59
C LYS A 207 7.85 23.27 -13.68
N SER A 208 8.26 24.54 -13.76
CA SER A 208 9.65 25.04 -13.86
C SER A 208 10.52 24.79 -12.60
N LEU A 209 10.17 23.81 -11.77
CA LEU A 209 10.86 23.46 -10.53
C LEU A 209 11.43 22.04 -10.63
N SER A 210 12.57 21.80 -9.97
CA SER A 210 13.11 20.44 -9.84
C SER A 210 12.17 19.56 -9.02
N THR A 211 12.23 18.24 -9.23
CA THR A 211 11.46 17.26 -8.44
C THR A 211 11.67 17.45 -6.94
N PHE A 212 12.90 17.77 -6.53
CA PHE A 212 13.23 18.09 -5.14
C PHE A 212 12.58 19.39 -4.66
N GLY A 213 12.57 20.44 -5.47
CA GLY A 213 11.91 21.71 -5.12
C GLY A 213 10.40 21.55 -4.93
N VAL A 214 9.74 20.75 -5.79
CA VAL A 214 8.31 20.40 -5.64
C VAL A 214 8.10 19.62 -4.34
N GLU A 215 8.96 18.65 -4.04
CA GLU A 215 8.90 17.88 -2.80
C GLU A 215 9.02 18.77 -1.54
N MET A 216 9.94 19.74 -1.52
CA MET A 216 10.05 20.68 -0.39
C MET A 216 8.81 21.55 -0.22
N LEU A 217 8.16 21.97 -1.31
CA LEU A 217 6.90 22.71 -1.24
C LEU A 217 5.74 21.84 -0.72
N GLU A 218 5.71 20.56 -1.09
CA GLU A 218 4.74 19.60 -0.56
C GLU A 218 4.94 19.40 0.95
N LEU A 219 6.17 19.19 1.41
CA LEU A 219 6.48 19.10 2.84
C LEU A 219 6.07 20.36 3.60
N ASN A 220 6.38 21.55 3.06
CA ASN A 220 5.96 22.82 3.68
C ASN A 220 4.42 22.93 3.78
N THR A 221 3.70 22.45 2.76
CA THR A 221 2.24 22.39 2.78
C THR A 221 1.74 21.43 3.87
N ILE A 222 2.40 20.29 4.04
CA ILE A 222 2.08 19.33 5.11
C ILE A 222 2.30 20.00 6.47
N PHE A 223 3.46 20.61 6.71
CA PHE A 223 3.76 21.25 8.01
C PHE A 223 2.82 22.40 8.34
N SER A 224 2.43 23.22 7.36
CA SER A 224 1.52 24.35 7.60
C SER A 224 0.10 23.93 7.95
N ARG A 225 -0.33 22.72 7.54
CA ARG A 225 -1.71 22.24 7.73
C ARG A 225 -1.85 21.14 8.77
N ALA A 226 -0.81 20.34 8.99
CA ALA A 226 -0.84 19.22 9.91
C ALA A 226 -1.08 19.69 11.35
N THR A 227 -2.02 19.01 12.01
CA THR A 227 -2.38 19.18 13.41
C THR A 227 -2.15 17.85 14.17
N ALA A 228 -2.35 17.85 15.49
CA ALA A 228 -2.37 16.62 16.29
C ALA A 228 -3.47 15.64 15.86
N ARG A 229 -4.45 16.10 15.08
CA ARG A 229 -5.56 15.31 14.54
C ARG A 229 -5.33 14.87 13.09
N SER A 230 -4.14 15.05 12.53
CA SER A 230 -3.81 14.64 11.16
C SER A 230 -3.09 13.29 11.09
N LEU A 231 -3.22 12.62 9.94
CA LEU A 231 -2.42 11.46 9.54
C LEU A 231 -1.53 11.82 8.35
N ILE A 232 -0.23 11.60 8.48
CA ILE A 232 0.76 11.88 7.44
C ILE A 232 1.39 10.57 6.96
N LEU A 233 1.38 10.35 5.65
CA LEU A 233 1.98 9.18 5.01
C LEU A 233 3.08 9.62 4.03
N GLY A 234 4.32 9.25 4.32
CA GLY A 234 5.49 9.60 3.51
C GLY A 234 6.12 8.37 2.86
N ASP A 235 6.43 8.46 1.57
CA ASP A 235 7.11 7.41 0.81
C ASP A 235 8.45 7.92 0.28
N GLU A 236 9.55 7.43 0.86
CA GLU A 236 10.92 7.72 0.42
C GLU A 236 11.18 9.22 0.17
N ILE A 237 10.86 10.03 1.18
CA ILE A 237 11.07 11.48 1.18
C ILE A 237 12.55 11.79 0.92
N SER A 238 12.82 12.74 0.03
CA SER A 238 14.17 13.20 -0.31
C SER A 238 15.07 12.15 -0.97
N HIS A 239 14.50 11.17 -1.68
CA HIS A 239 15.28 10.24 -2.50
C HIS A 239 16.11 10.92 -3.60
N GLY A 240 15.68 12.10 -4.08
CA GLY A 240 16.34 12.80 -5.20
C GLY A 240 17.55 13.65 -4.84
N THR A 241 18.03 13.63 -3.58
CA THR A 241 19.14 14.47 -3.10
C THR A 241 20.27 13.64 -2.50
N GLU A 242 21.40 14.28 -2.19
CA GLU A 242 22.54 13.65 -1.52
C GLU A 242 22.16 13.06 -0.16
N THR A 243 22.71 11.89 0.16
CA THR A 243 22.31 11.09 1.33
C THR A 243 22.36 11.88 2.65
N LEU A 244 23.40 12.70 2.86
CA LEU A 244 23.53 13.49 4.09
C LEU A 244 22.38 14.50 4.24
N SER A 245 22.07 15.25 3.19
CA SER A 245 20.95 16.19 3.20
C SER A 245 19.61 15.47 3.30
N ALA A 246 19.44 14.32 2.63
CA ALA A 246 18.24 13.51 2.74
C ALA A 246 17.99 13.06 4.19
N VAL A 247 19.02 12.52 4.85
CA VAL A 247 18.97 12.10 6.25
C VAL A 247 18.62 13.28 7.17
N ALA A 248 19.26 14.44 6.99
CA ALA A 248 18.97 15.63 7.80
C ALA A 248 17.53 16.15 7.60
N ILE A 249 17.05 16.21 6.36
CA ILE A 249 15.70 16.69 6.04
C ILE A 249 14.65 15.74 6.60
N VAL A 250 14.80 14.43 6.42
CA VAL A 250 13.85 13.44 6.92
C VAL A 250 13.84 13.44 8.45
N ALA A 251 15.00 13.54 9.10
CA ALA A 251 15.08 13.65 10.56
C ALA A 251 14.36 14.90 11.08
N SER A 252 14.60 16.06 10.47
CA SER A 252 13.93 17.30 10.82
C SER A 252 12.40 17.21 10.60
N THR A 253 11.98 16.56 9.51
CA THR A 253 10.55 16.28 9.22
C THR A 253 9.92 15.45 10.35
N ILE A 254 10.59 14.37 10.78
CA ILE A 254 10.10 13.51 11.88
C ILE A 254 9.96 14.31 13.16
N MET A 255 10.97 15.11 13.52
CA MET A 255 10.95 15.95 14.72
C MET A 255 9.80 16.97 14.69
N GLU A 256 9.58 17.63 13.56
CA GLU A 256 8.51 18.62 13.40
C GLU A 256 7.11 18.00 13.48
N LEU A 257 6.90 16.83 12.88
CA LEU A 257 5.63 16.10 12.99
C LEU A 257 5.39 15.58 14.42
N SER A 258 6.43 15.09 15.09
CA SER A 258 6.37 14.67 16.49
C SER A 258 5.97 15.84 17.40
N ARG A 259 6.60 17.01 17.20
CA ARG A 259 6.29 18.24 17.94
C ARG A 259 4.84 18.69 17.76
N LYS A 260 4.27 18.48 16.57
CA LYS A 260 2.85 18.75 16.28
C LYS A 260 1.88 17.73 16.89
N GLY A 261 2.39 16.60 17.37
CA GLY A 261 1.58 15.49 17.89
C GLY A 261 0.79 14.75 16.82
N ALA A 262 1.15 14.90 15.55
CA ALA A 262 0.44 14.26 14.44
C ALA A 262 0.80 12.76 14.37
N LEU A 263 -0.11 11.94 13.83
CA LEU A 263 0.23 10.57 13.50
C LEU A 263 0.94 10.53 12.16
N PHE A 264 2.06 9.81 12.07
CA PHE A 264 2.78 9.68 10.80
C PHE A 264 3.41 8.31 10.59
N LEU A 265 3.40 7.86 9.34
CA LEU A 265 4.16 6.70 8.88
C LEU A 265 5.02 7.12 7.69
N MET A 266 6.31 6.89 7.79
CA MET A 266 7.26 7.16 6.70
C MET A 266 7.98 5.88 6.30
N THR A 267 7.92 5.56 5.01
CA THR A 267 8.80 4.55 4.43
C THR A 267 10.17 5.16 4.15
N THR A 268 11.23 4.40 4.41
CA THR A 268 12.58 4.90 4.17
C THR A 268 13.56 3.77 3.90
N HIS A 269 14.55 4.06 3.05
CA HIS A 269 15.76 3.25 2.89
C HIS A 269 16.95 3.86 3.65
N LEU A 270 16.77 5.00 4.31
CA LEU A 270 17.81 5.72 5.04
C LEU A 270 18.04 5.09 6.42
N HIS A 271 18.80 3.99 6.42
CA HIS A 271 19.25 3.35 7.65
C HIS A 271 20.13 4.27 8.52
N GLN A 272 20.52 5.45 8.08
CA GLN A 272 21.28 6.37 8.93
C GLN A 272 20.40 7.07 9.98
N LEU A 273 19.07 7.11 9.79
CA LEU A 273 18.15 7.85 10.66
C LEU A 273 18.19 7.40 12.14
N SER A 274 18.32 6.11 12.47
CA SER A 274 18.35 5.71 13.90
C SER A 274 19.68 6.04 14.60
N MET A 275 20.69 6.54 13.89
CA MET A 275 21.93 6.97 14.53
C MET A 275 21.84 8.43 14.98
N ILE A 276 20.81 9.13 14.54
CA ILE A 276 20.54 10.50 14.97
C ILE A 276 20.05 10.45 16.41
N SER A 277 20.85 11.02 17.30
CA SER A 277 20.63 10.98 18.73
C SER A 277 19.30 11.65 19.13
N GLU A 278 18.90 12.67 18.39
CA GLU A 278 17.69 13.46 18.54
C GLU A 278 16.45 12.64 18.24
N LEU A 279 16.50 11.78 17.19
CA LEU A 279 15.41 10.86 16.88
C LEU A 279 15.31 9.74 17.92
N SER A 280 16.45 9.26 18.43
CA SER A 280 16.49 8.21 19.46
C SER A 280 15.86 8.65 20.79
N ARG A 281 15.68 9.96 21.01
CA ARG A 281 15.00 10.52 22.20
C ARG A 281 13.48 10.59 22.05
N LEU A 282 12.95 10.44 20.83
CA LEU A 282 11.51 10.46 20.55
C LEU A 282 10.94 9.07 20.82
N ARG A 283 10.47 8.84 22.05
CA ARG A 283 9.91 7.55 22.49
C ARG A 283 8.66 7.16 21.71
N GLU A 284 7.93 8.17 21.23
CA GLU A 284 6.73 8.02 20.43
C GLU A 284 7.00 7.58 18.97
N VAL A 285 8.27 7.48 18.54
CA VAL A 285 8.66 7.08 17.18
C VAL A 285 9.27 5.68 17.21
N VAL A 286 8.60 4.73 16.55
CA VAL A 286 9.04 3.34 16.48
C VAL A 286 9.68 3.02 15.13
N HIS A 287 10.67 2.13 15.16
CA HIS A 287 11.34 1.62 13.95
C HIS A 287 10.83 0.22 13.66
N LEU A 288 10.32 0.01 12.45
CA LEU A 288 9.79 -1.27 11.98
C LEU A 288 10.35 -1.59 10.59
N HIS A 289 10.33 -2.85 10.19
CA HIS A 289 10.64 -3.24 8.82
C HIS A 289 9.72 -4.35 8.33
N LEU A 290 9.59 -4.44 7.01
CA LEU A 290 8.99 -5.62 6.39
C LEU A 290 10.07 -6.69 6.21
N SER A 291 9.84 -7.85 6.81
CA SER A 291 10.76 -8.97 6.78
C SER A 291 10.95 -9.53 5.37
N VAL A 292 12.22 -9.74 5.04
CA VAL A 292 12.72 -10.45 3.88
C VAL A 292 13.82 -11.36 4.40
N ARG A 293 13.83 -12.62 3.99
CA ARG A 293 14.87 -13.57 4.36
C ARG A 293 15.44 -14.21 3.10
N TYR A 294 16.72 -14.55 3.15
CA TYR A 294 17.35 -15.36 2.14
C TYR A 294 17.25 -16.82 2.55
N ASP A 295 16.77 -17.66 1.64
CA ASP A 295 16.69 -19.10 1.80
C ASP A 295 17.89 -19.74 1.10
N GLU A 296 18.80 -20.30 1.89
CA GLU A 296 20.04 -20.91 1.40
C GLU A 296 19.80 -22.19 0.61
N GLU A 297 18.74 -22.94 0.93
CA GLU A 297 18.46 -24.21 0.25
C GLU A 297 17.96 -23.98 -1.18
N SER A 298 17.22 -22.88 -1.39
CA SER A 298 16.64 -22.54 -2.69
C SER A 298 17.38 -21.40 -3.42
N ASP A 299 18.43 -20.83 -2.82
CA ASP A 299 19.20 -19.68 -3.32
C ASP A 299 18.30 -18.49 -3.72
N ARG A 300 17.32 -18.16 -2.88
CA ARG A 300 16.29 -17.14 -3.20
C ARG A 300 15.95 -16.24 -2.02
N LEU A 301 15.54 -15.02 -2.36
CA LEU A 301 14.94 -14.10 -1.39
C LEU A 301 13.43 -14.37 -1.24
N ILE A 302 13.02 -14.70 -0.02
CA ILE A 302 11.64 -14.88 0.39
C ILE A 302 11.14 -13.57 1.01
N TYR A 303 10.09 -13.02 0.43
CA TYR A 303 9.45 -11.79 0.89
C TYR A 303 8.27 -12.16 1.80
N ASP A 304 8.54 -12.27 3.10
CA ASP A 304 7.51 -12.57 4.10
C ASP A 304 6.47 -11.44 4.20
N ARG A 305 6.90 -10.19 3.98
CA ARG A 305 6.04 -8.98 4.03
C ARG A 305 5.28 -8.82 5.35
N LEU A 306 5.83 -9.40 6.43
CA LEU A 306 5.34 -9.23 7.79
C LEU A 306 6.14 -8.14 8.49
N LEU A 307 5.44 -7.27 9.21
CA LEU A 307 6.06 -6.27 10.09
C LEU A 307 6.88 -6.94 11.20
N LYS A 308 8.10 -6.45 11.39
CA LYS A 308 9.04 -6.87 12.43
C LYS A 308 9.70 -5.64 13.07
N SER A 309 10.18 -5.84 14.30
CA SER A 309 10.87 -4.83 15.09
C SER A 309 12.18 -4.37 14.44
N GLY A 310 12.48 -3.09 14.58
CA GLY A 310 13.74 -2.49 14.15
C GLY A 310 13.80 -2.24 12.65
N ARG A 311 15.00 -1.89 12.22
CA ARG A 311 15.33 -1.42 10.87
C ARG A 311 15.53 -2.52 9.81
N GLY A 312 15.55 -3.78 10.23
CA GLY A 312 15.95 -4.89 9.37
C GLY A 312 17.43 -4.82 8.98
N SER A 313 17.88 -5.78 8.15
CA SER A 313 19.23 -5.75 7.58
C SER A 313 19.31 -4.69 6.46
N SER A 314 20.39 -3.93 6.47
CA SER A 314 20.73 -2.95 5.42
C SER A 314 21.34 -3.61 4.17
N VAL A 315 21.58 -4.92 4.21
CA VAL A 315 22.49 -5.63 3.31
C VAL A 315 21.71 -6.60 2.43
N TYR A 316 20.85 -6.07 1.56
CA TYR A 316 20.03 -6.90 0.67
C TYR A 316 20.13 -6.52 -0.82
N GLY A 317 20.75 -5.40 -1.17
CA GLY A 317 20.84 -4.96 -2.57
C GLY A 317 21.71 -5.88 -3.44
N LEU A 318 22.86 -6.31 -2.91
CA LEU A 318 23.74 -7.25 -3.63
C LEU A 318 23.23 -8.67 -3.53
N GLU A 319 22.56 -9.01 -2.45
CA GLU A 319 21.93 -10.29 -2.20
C GLU A 319 20.71 -10.46 -3.14
N PHE A 320 20.00 -9.36 -3.45
CA PHE A 320 18.99 -9.31 -4.51
C PHE A 320 19.64 -9.50 -5.89
N ALA A 321 20.74 -8.82 -6.18
CA ALA A 321 21.51 -9.03 -7.41
C ALA A 321 22.05 -10.47 -7.53
N GLU A 322 22.37 -11.13 -6.42
CA GLU A 322 22.73 -12.55 -6.35
C GLU A 322 21.57 -13.45 -6.72
N SER A 323 20.38 -13.19 -6.18
CA SER A 323 19.16 -13.94 -6.53
C SER A 323 18.76 -13.80 -8.00
N LEU A 324 19.28 -12.78 -8.70
CA LEU A 324 19.11 -12.59 -10.14
C LEU A 324 20.15 -13.37 -10.97
N HIS A 325 21.02 -14.15 -10.34
CA HIS A 325 22.13 -14.87 -10.96
C HIS A 325 23.01 -13.94 -11.83
N MET A 326 23.26 -12.72 -11.35
CA MET A 326 24.17 -11.78 -12.02
C MET A 326 25.60 -12.35 -12.11
N ASN A 327 26.40 -11.81 -13.02
CA ASN A 327 27.76 -12.30 -13.27
C ASN A 327 28.58 -12.39 -11.96
N PRO A 328 29.16 -13.56 -11.62
CA PRO A 328 29.90 -13.75 -10.37
C PRO A 328 31.07 -12.78 -10.17
N ASN A 329 31.75 -12.38 -11.25
CA ASN A 329 32.85 -11.41 -11.19
C ASN A 329 32.33 -10.00 -10.87
N PHE A 330 31.16 -9.62 -11.41
CA PHE A 330 30.50 -8.36 -11.07
C PHE A 330 30.10 -8.34 -9.60
N LEU A 331 29.44 -9.41 -9.12
CA LEU A 331 29.00 -9.51 -7.72
C LEU A 331 30.18 -9.52 -6.75
N THR A 332 31.24 -10.27 -7.06
CA THR A 332 32.47 -10.31 -6.26
C THR A 332 33.10 -8.92 -6.18
N ASN A 333 33.20 -8.21 -7.32
CA ASN A 333 33.74 -6.86 -7.34
C ASN A 333 32.83 -5.88 -6.57
N ALA A 334 31.51 -5.97 -6.74
CA ALA A 334 30.55 -5.11 -6.05
C ALA A 334 30.60 -5.32 -4.53
N LYS A 335 30.70 -6.57 -4.06
CA LYS A 335 30.89 -6.91 -2.64
C LYS A 335 32.19 -6.33 -2.11
N ARG A 336 33.30 -6.48 -2.84
CA ARG A 336 34.61 -5.89 -2.48
C ARG A 336 34.55 -4.37 -2.39
N LEU A 337 33.91 -3.71 -3.35
CA LEU A 337 33.74 -2.24 -3.35
C LEU A 337 32.89 -1.79 -2.16
N ARG A 338 31.79 -2.50 -1.86
CA ARG A 338 30.97 -2.26 -0.66
C ARG A 338 31.79 -2.37 0.61
N GLU A 339 32.61 -3.40 0.75
CA GLU A 339 33.49 -3.60 1.92
C GLU A 339 34.57 -2.53 2.04
N ASN A 340 35.05 -1.96 0.94
CA ASN A 340 36.04 -0.90 0.97
C ASN A 340 35.40 0.44 1.36
N LEU A 341 34.25 0.79 0.78
CA LEU A 341 33.48 1.96 1.15
C LEU A 341 33.09 1.90 2.64
N ALA A 342 32.66 0.73 3.11
CA ALA A 342 32.38 0.46 4.52
C ALA A 342 33.56 0.73 5.47
N LYS A 343 34.81 0.63 5.00
CA LYS A 343 36.02 0.86 5.80
C LYS A 343 36.50 2.31 5.73
N GLU A 344 36.22 3.01 4.64
CA GLU A 344 36.56 4.44 4.47
C GLU A 344 35.54 5.37 5.17
N TYR A 345 34.29 4.93 5.32
CA TYR A 345 33.27 5.62 6.12
C TYR A 345 33.26 5.06 7.55
N ASP A 346 33.89 5.79 8.47
CA ASP A 346 34.05 5.43 9.89
C ASP A 346 32.67 5.21 10.59
N VAL A 347 32.48 4.02 11.17
CA VAL A 347 31.48 3.55 12.17
C VAL A 347 29.97 3.76 11.92
N LEU A 348 29.53 4.46 10.88
CA LEU A 348 28.11 4.82 10.71
C LEU A 348 27.26 3.85 9.86
N GLU A 349 27.77 2.76 9.27
CA GLU A 349 26.96 2.07 8.23
C GLU A 349 26.75 0.56 8.30
N LEU A 350 27.43 -0.23 9.13
CA LEU A 350 27.24 -1.68 9.10
C LEU A 350 27.01 -2.27 10.48
N GLY A 351 25.76 -2.68 10.72
CA GLY A 351 25.42 -3.56 11.82
C GLY A 351 26.31 -4.79 11.78
N ASN A 352 26.98 -5.06 12.90
CA ASN A 352 27.87 -6.19 13.05
C ASN A 352 27.15 -7.52 12.76
N GLN A 353 27.50 -8.16 11.66
CA GLN A 353 27.37 -9.61 11.49
C GLN A 353 28.63 -10.15 10.82
N LYS A 354 29.63 -10.48 11.65
CA LYS A 354 30.95 -10.98 11.22
C LYS A 354 31.04 -12.50 11.08
N GLU A 355 29.93 -13.24 11.04
CA GLU A 355 30.00 -14.71 11.13
C GLU A 355 29.66 -15.52 9.88
N TYR A 356 29.24 -14.91 8.76
CA TYR A 356 28.70 -15.71 7.64
C TYR A 356 29.59 -15.91 6.40
N ILE A 357 30.81 -15.36 6.37
CA ILE A 357 31.68 -15.46 5.18
C ILE A 357 32.84 -16.42 5.44
N LYS A 358 32.57 -17.74 5.38
CA LYS A 358 33.67 -18.74 5.33
C LYS A 358 33.46 -19.95 4.43
N ARG A 359 32.41 -19.97 3.62
CA ARG A 359 32.18 -20.95 2.54
C ARG A 359 31.49 -20.12 1.46
N TYR A 360 32.06 -19.86 0.29
CA TYR A 360 32.29 -20.80 -0.79
C TYR A 360 33.48 -20.35 -1.65
N ARG A 361 34.48 -21.22 -1.76
CA ARG A 361 35.31 -21.31 -2.97
C ARG A 361 34.72 -22.46 -3.79
N GLU A 362 34.68 -22.23 -5.10
CA GLU A 362 34.51 -23.21 -6.19
C GLU A 362 33.13 -23.29 -6.86
N VAL A 363 33.16 -22.80 -8.12
CA VAL A 363 32.32 -23.10 -9.30
C VAL A 363 30.87 -22.64 -9.31
N VAL A 364 30.48 -21.81 -10.29
CA VAL A 364 29.10 -21.77 -10.80
C VAL A 364 29.09 -21.64 -12.32
N ALA A 365 28.52 -22.66 -12.96
CA ALA A 365 27.95 -22.61 -14.30
C ALA A 365 26.50 -22.13 -14.17
N SER A 366 26.05 -21.26 -15.08
CA SER A 366 24.70 -20.70 -15.04
C SER A 366 23.66 -21.76 -15.40
N GLU A 367 22.67 -22.00 -14.53
CA GLU A 367 21.55 -22.90 -14.81
C GLU A 367 20.45 -22.20 -15.62
N CYS A 368 19.65 -22.97 -16.35
CA CYS A 368 18.53 -22.46 -17.12
C CYS A 368 17.38 -22.04 -16.19
N VAL A 369 16.91 -20.79 -16.31
CA VAL A 369 15.85 -20.24 -15.45
C VAL A 369 14.51 -21.00 -15.56
N ILE A 370 14.27 -21.72 -16.66
CA ILE A 370 13.02 -22.47 -16.89
C ILE A 370 13.08 -23.90 -16.34
N CYS A 371 14.22 -24.60 -16.42
CA CYS A 371 14.32 -26.02 -16.06
C CYS A 371 15.50 -26.42 -15.17
N GLY A 372 16.33 -25.48 -14.74
CA GLY A 372 17.52 -25.74 -13.92
C GLY A 372 18.68 -26.42 -14.67
N ALA A 373 18.58 -26.67 -15.97
CA ALA A 373 19.65 -27.33 -16.72
C ALA A 373 20.88 -26.43 -16.88
N LEU A 374 22.08 -26.96 -16.63
CA LEU A 374 23.35 -26.25 -16.80
C LEU A 374 23.53 -25.69 -18.22
N VAL A 375 23.70 -24.38 -18.34
CA VAL A 375 24.00 -23.65 -19.59
C VAL A 375 25.51 -23.63 -19.78
N ARG A 376 26.00 -24.29 -20.85
CA ARG A 376 27.42 -24.27 -21.19
C ARG A 376 27.80 -22.90 -21.75
N ASN A 377 28.78 -22.23 -21.13
CA ASN A 377 29.31 -20.93 -21.52
C ASN A 377 29.58 -20.83 -23.04
N LEU A 378 28.91 -19.88 -23.70
CA LEU A 378 29.25 -19.41 -25.04
C LEU A 378 30.50 -18.52 -24.98
N GLN A 379 31.67 -19.13 -24.82
CA GLN A 379 32.91 -18.53 -25.33
C GLN A 379 33.31 -19.29 -26.59
N LYS A 380 32.94 -18.75 -27.77
CA LYS A 380 33.68 -18.75 -29.05
C LYS A 380 32.74 -18.53 -30.24
N ASN A 381 32.54 -17.26 -30.62
CA ASN A 381 32.52 -16.70 -31.98
C ASN A 381 31.58 -15.48 -32.04
N PRO A 382 32.09 -14.25 -32.26
CA PRO A 382 31.28 -13.03 -32.33
C PRO A 382 30.60 -12.85 -33.71
N ALA A 383 30.21 -13.93 -34.37
CA ALA A 383 29.74 -13.91 -35.75
C ALA A 383 28.55 -14.84 -35.97
N LEU A 384 27.48 -14.68 -35.19
CA LEU A 384 26.14 -15.13 -35.56
C LEU A 384 25.13 -14.15 -34.96
N LYS A 385 24.37 -13.50 -35.84
CA LYS A 385 23.20 -12.69 -35.46
C LYS A 385 22.11 -13.65 -35.02
N GLU A 386 22.08 -14.01 -33.74
CA GLU A 386 20.91 -14.65 -33.15
C GLU A 386 20.51 -13.87 -31.90
N HIS A 387 19.20 -13.71 -31.73
CA HIS A 387 18.57 -12.90 -30.69
C HIS A 387 19.00 -13.38 -29.29
N HIS A 388 20.01 -12.74 -28.71
CA HIS A 388 20.43 -13.01 -27.35
C HIS A 388 19.35 -12.50 -26.39
N HIS A 389 18.54 -13.40 -25.84
CA HIS A 389 17.71 -13.09 -24.70
C HIS A 389 18.63 -12.85 -23.49
N LEU A 390 18.41 -11.76 -22.76
CA LEU A 390 19.21 -11.34 -21.59
C LEU A 390 19.05 -12.26 -20.36
N ILE A 391 18.51 -13.48 -20.54
CA ILE A 391 18.12 -14.43 -19.49
C ILE A 391 18.86 -15.75 -19.74
N PRO A 392 19.51 -16.35 -18.73
CA PRO A 392 20.20 -17.63 -18.89
C PRO A 392 19.20 -18.76 -19.18
N LEU A 393 19.25 -19.28 -20.41
CA LEU A 393 18.36 -20.31 -20.92
C LEU A 393 19.19 -21.43 -21.56
N CYS A 394 18.80 -22.68 -21.36
CA CYS A 394 19.35 -23.79 -22.13
C CYS A 394 18.90 -23.69 -23.60
N GLU A 395 19.60 -24.38 -24.49
CA GLU A 395 19.38 -24.30 -25.94
C GLU A 395 17.94 -24.64 -26.35
N THR A 396 17.30 -25.61 -25.70
CA THR A 396 15.90 -25.98 -25.92
C THR A 396 14.96 -24.81 -25.62
N HIS A 397 15.03 -24.25 -24.41
CA HIS A 397 14.17 -23.13 -24.03
C HIS A 397 14.45 -21.84 -24.80
N SER A 398 15.72 -21.58 -25.17
CA SER A 398 16.08 -20.46 -26.05
C SER A 398 15.41 -20.60 -27.42
N ARG A 399 15.45 -21.81 -28.01
CA ARG A 399 14.81 -22.13 -29.29
C ARG A 399 13.28 -22.08 -29.21
N GLU A 400 12.68 -22.51 -28.10
CA GLU A 400 11.22 -22.45 -27.92
C GLU A 400 10.71 -21.01 -27.81
N ILE A 401 11.48 -20.10 -27.22
CA ILE A 401 11.13 -18.68 -27.18
C ILE A 401 11.32 -18.05 -28.57
N SER A 402 12.41 -18.35 -29.29
CA SER A 402 12.61 -17.82 -30.65
C SER A 402 11.59 -18.35 -31.66
N GLN A 403 11.04 -19.54 -31.42
CA GLN A 403 9.93 -20.12 -32.19
C GLN A 403 8.54 -19.64 -31.74
N GLY A 404 8.45 -18.76 -30.74
CA GLY A 404 7.18 -18.23 -30.22
C GLY A 404 6.34 -19.24 -29.42
N LYS A 405 6.87 -20.43 -29.12
CA LYS A 405 6.18 -21.45 -28.30
C LYS A 405 6.15 -21.06 -26.83
N ILE A 406 7.18 -20.35 -26.38
CA ILE A 406 7.25 -19.75 -25.05
C ILE A 406 7.23 -18.24 -25.22
N LYS A 407 6.22 -17.59 -24.67
CA LYS A 407 6.14 -16.13 -24.62
C LYS A 407 6.58 -15.66 -23.24
N LEU A 408 7.73 -14.99 -23.17
CA LEU A 408 8.23 -14.38 -21.94
C LEU A 408 7.39 -13.14 -21.60
N GLN A 409 6.80 -13.11 -20.41
CA GLN A 409 6.08 -11.93 -19.90
C GLN A 409 6.98 -11.05 -19.03
N GLY A 410 8.11 -11.59 -18.57
CA GLY A 410 9.11 -10.89 -17.77
C GLY A 410 9.24 -11.50 -16.37
N PHE A 411 10.07 -10.90 -15.52
CA PHE A 411 10.18 -11.33 -14.14
C PHE A 411 9.04 -10.73 -13.31
N ILE A 412 8.28 -11.58 -12.63
CA ILE A 412 7.27 -11.17 -11.66
C ILE A 412 7.75 -11.46 -10.24
N MET A 413 7.33 -10.61 -9.30
CA MET A 413 7.60 -10.80 -7.89
C MET A 413 6.49 -11.62 -7.25
N THR A 414 6.79 -12.84 -6.80
CA THR A 414 5.84 -13.74 -6.12
C THR A 414 6.13 -13.80 -4.61
N PRO A 415 5.24 -14.38 -3.77
CA PRO A 415 5.56 -14.67 -2.37
C PRO A 415 6.81 -15.55 -2.18
N ASN A 416 7.12 -16.39 -3.17
CA ASN A 416 8.29 -17.28 -3.18
C ASN A 416 9.53 -16.64 -3.85
N GLY A 417 9.54 -15.32 -4.01
CA GLY A 417 10.61 -14.56 -4.65
C GLY A 417 10.35 -14.22 -6.12
N LEU A 418 11.39 -13.74 -6.79
CA LEU A 418 11.32 -13.34 -8.19
C LEU A 418 11.27 -14.58 -9.10
N ARG A 419 10.31 -14.64 -10.01
CA ARG A 419 10.14 -15.76 -10.96
C ARG A 419 9.97 -15.20 -12.37
N LEU A 420 10.58 -15.86 -13.36
CA LEU A 420 10.31 -15.56 -14.76
C LEU A 420 8.93 -16.10 -15.13
N GLU A 421 8.00 -15.21 -15.47
CA GLU A 421 6.70 -15.56 -15.99
C GLU A 421 6.77 -15.79 -17.50
N TYR A 422 6.23 -16.92 -17.92
CA TYR A 422 6.18 -17.30 -19.33
C TYR A 422 4.92 -18.11 -19.61
N GLU A 423 4.34 -17.90 -20.79
CA GLU A 423 3.22 -18.69 -21.30
C GLU A 423 3.74 -19.72 -22.31
N THR A 424 3.31 -20.97 -22.15
CA THR A 424 3.53 -22.02 -23.16
C THR A 424 2.28 -22.10 -24.04
N GLN A 425 2.44 -21.89 -25.34
CA GLN A 425 1.37 -22.18 -26.29
C GLN A 425 1.31 -23.70 -26.49
N LEU A 426 0.40 -24.37 -25.76
CA LEU A 426 0.04 -25.75 -26.08
C LEU A 426 -0.63 -25.73 -27.46
N LYS A 427 -0.11 -26.54 -28.39
CA LYS A 427 -0.86 -26.87 -29.59
C LYS A 427 -2.10 -27.65 -29.13
N GLU A 428 -3.29 -27.15 -29.46
CA GLU A 428 -4.46 -28.01 -29.56
C GLU A 428 -4.14 -29.01 -30.68
N ASP A 429 -3.89 -30.27 -30.31
CA ASP A 429 -3.76 -31.39 -31.25
C ASP A 429 -5.15 -31.87 -31.71
#